data_AF-A0Y1R7-F1
#
_entry.id   AF-A0Y1R7-F1
#
_cell.length_a   1.000
_cell.length_b   1.000
_cell.length_c   1.000
_cell.angle_alpha   90.00
_cell.angle_beta   90.00
_cell.angle_gamma   90.00
#
_symmetry.space_group_name_H-M   'P 1'
#
loop_
_entity.id
_entity.type
_entity.pdbx_description
1 polymer ?
#
loop_
_entity_poly.entity_id
_entity_poly.type
_entity_poly.pdbx_seq_one_letter_code
_entity_poly.pdbx_strand_id
1 'polypeptide(L)'
;MAKLKPSVTLQSYGIYSTWDSSSKALPQIEKFTTDVIAEIDVEFGLIVNIQKAKGEKLHFCIYHPDIPNEKGDVMPPFEGVEYVKDNDWHFYLGDTLWEPIGNKLGPWRMTLTLNNKIIADKTFNVALEAQQTEVDFWKKRGY
;
A
#
# COMPACT_ATOMS: atom_id res chain seq x y z
N MET A 1 22.08 6.09 27.80
CA MET A 1 22.36 5.53 26.47
C MET A 1 21.43 6.20 25.47
N ALA A 2 21.96 6.85 24.43
CA ALA A 2 21.12 7.48 23.41
C ALA A 2 20.41 6.38 22.60
N LYS A 3 19.07 6.35 22.62
CA LYS A 3 18.31 5.50 21.69
C LYS A 3 18.80 5.82 20.27
N LEU A 4 19.28 4.81 19.56
CA LEU A 4 19.65 4.95 18.15
C LEU A 4 18.41 5.45 17.41
N LYS A 5 18.57 6.50 16.59
CA LYS A 5 17.45 7.01 15.78
C LYS A 5 17.09 5.95 14.75
N PRO A 6 15.81 5.53 14.67
CA PRO A 6 15.38 4.60 13.64
C PRO A 6 15.54 5.27 12.26
N SER A 7 16.01 4.51 11.28
CA SER A 7 16.09 4.94 9.88
C SER A 7 15.07 4.16 9.07
N VAL A 8 14.26 4.87 8.29
CA VAL A 8 13.24 4.28 7.44
C VAL A 8 13.47 4.69 6.00
N THR A 9 13.42 3.71 5.10
CA THR A 9 13.60 3.91 3.66
C THR A 9 12.43 3.25 2.92
N LEU A 10 11.75 4.00 2.06
CA LEU A 10 10.80 3.42 1.10
C LEU A 10 11.60 2.66 0.04
N GLN A 11 11.46 1.34 -0.01
CA GLN A 11 12.21 0.51 -0.96
C GLN A 11 11.52 0.41 -2.31
N SER A 12 10.22 0.15 -2.31
CA SER A 12 9.44 0.03 -3.54
C SER A 12 7.98 0.38 -3.27
N TYR A 13 7.27 0.71 -4.35
CA TYR A 13 5.83 0.92 -4.35
C TYR A 13 5.30 0.65 -5.76
N GLY A 14 4.07 0.15 -5.84
CA GLY A 14 3.39 -0.13 -7.09
C GLY A 14 2.70 -1.47 -7.09
N ILE A 15 2.70 -2.14 -8.24
CA ILE A 15 2.07 -3.44 -8.45
C ILE A 15 3.08 -4.53 -8.15
N TYR A 16 2.68 -5.49 -7.35
CA TYR A 16 3.48 -6.61 -6.90
C TYR A 16 2.94 -7.94 -7.42
N SER A 17 3.82 -8.93 -7.52
CA SER A 17 3.45 -10.32 -7.77
C SER A 17 2.54 -10.84 -6.66
N THR A 18 1.54 -11.65 -7.00
CA THR A 18 0.62 -12.28 -6.03
C THR A 18 1.37 -12.90 -4.85
N TRP A 19 1.06 -12.45 -3.64
CA TRP A 19 1.69 -12.95 -2.43
C TRP A 19 1.23 -14.39 -2.13
N ASP A 20 2.17 -15.32 -2.16
CA ASP A 20 1.95 -16.71 -1.75
C ASP A 20 1.97 -16.81 -0.22
N SER A 21 0.78 -17.01 0.37
CA SER A 21 0.60 -17.20 1.82
C SER A 21 1.41 -18.36 2.43
N SER A 22 1.87 -19.30 1.61
CA SER A 22 2.74 -20.40 2.04
C SER A 22 4.23 -20.02 2.07
N SER A 23 4.59 -18.92 1.40
CA SER A 23 5.95 -18.43 1.29
C SER A 23 6.25 -17.37 2.35
N LYS A 24 7.41 -17.49 3.00
CA LYS A 24 7.93 -16.44 3.90
C LYS A 24 8.55 -15.26 3.13
N ALA A 25 8.59 -15.33 1.81
CA ALA A 25 9.17 -14.28 0.98
C ALA A 25 8.21 -13.08 0.87
N LEU A 26 8.80 -11.89 0.80
CA LEU A 26 8.05 -10.68 0.45
C LEU A 26 7.68 -10.73 -1.04
N PRO A 27 6.54 -10.12 -1.42
CA PRO A 27 6.14 -10.05 -2.80
C PRO A 27 7.15 -9.23 -3.62
N GLN A 28 7.31 -9.58 -4.90
CA GLN A 28 8.27 -8.91 -5.80
C GLN A 28 7.58 -7.78 -6.55
N ILE A 29 8.26 -6.64 -6.68
CA ILE A 29 7.72 -5.50 -7.44
C ILE A 29 7.74 -5.84 -8.94
N GLU A 30 6.58 -5.74 -9.57
CA GLU A 30 6.44 -5.94 -11.02
C GLU A 30 6.45 -4.60 -11.77
N LYS A 31 5.77 -3.59 -11.22
CA LYS A 31 5.67 -2.27 -11.84
C LYS A 31 5.66 -1.15 -10.79
N PHE A 32 6.62 -0.23 -10.90
CA PHE A 32 6.62 0.99 -10.12
C PHE A 32 5.60 1.98 -10.67
N THR A 33 4.46 2.12 -9.99
CA THR A 33 3.36 2.98 -10.42
C THR A 33 2.50 3.37 -9.22
N THR A 34 1.79 4.48 -9.32
CA THR A 34 0.64 4.78 -8.44
C THR A 34 -0.68 4.58 -9.16
N ASP A 35 -0.68 4.37 -10.47
CA ASP A 35 -1.87 4.09 -11.27
C ASP A 35 -2.02 2.55 -11.36
N VAL A 36 -3.08 2.02 -10.75
CA VAL A 36 -3.35 0.58 -10.57
C VAL A 36 -4.55 0.20 -11.44
N ILE A 37 -4.37 -0.82 -12.28
CA ILE A 37 -5.44 -1.33 -13.14
C ILE A 37 -6.43 -2.08 -12.27
N ALA A 38 -7.71 -1.75 -12.41
CA ALA A 38 -8.80 -2.37 -11.67
C ALA A 38 -9.11 -3.77 -12.24
N GLU A 39 -8.26 -4.74 -11.91
CA GLU A 39 -8.39 -6.16 -12.27
C GLU A 39 -8.30 -7.01 -11.00
N ILE A 40 -9.06 -8.12 -10.97
CA ILE A 40 -9.08 -9.05 -9.84
C ILE A 40 -7.68 -9.64 -9.64
N ASP A 41 -7.30 -9.87 -8.39
CA ASP A 41 -6.01 -10.44 -7.99
C ASP A 41 -4.79 -9.54 -8.25
N VAL A 42 -4.99 -8.33 -8.79
CA VAL A 42 -3.92 -7.31 -8.83
C VAL A 42 -3.58 -6.90 -7.40
N GLU A 43 -2.34 -7.16 -7.02
CA GLU A 43 -1.79 -6.80 -5.72
C GLU A 43 -0.95 -5.52 -5.85
N PHE A 44 -1.19 -4.56 -4.96
CA PHE A 44 -0.50 -3.28 -4.97
C PHE A 44 -0.22 -2.78 -3.57
N GLY A 45 0.85 -2.01 -3.44
CA GLY A 45 1.24 -1.49 -2.14
C GLY A 45 2.62 -0.86 -2.13
N LEU A 46 3.29 -0.96 -0.98
CA LEU A 46 4.63 -0.45 -0.75
C LEU A 46 5.42 -1.32 0.22
N ILE A 47 6.73 -1.38 0.01
CA ILE A 47 7.67 -2.00 0.93
C ILE A 47 8.53 -0.91 1.56
N VAL A 48 8.61 -0.91 2.89
CA VAL A 48 9.57 -0.11 3.64
C VAL A 48 10.61 -1.00 4.30
N ASN A 49 11.84 -0.49 4.33
CA ASN A 49 12.89 -1.01 5.19
C ASN A 49 12.99 -0.11 6.42
N ILE A 50 12.90 -0.74 7.60
CA ILE A 50 12.97 -0.09 8.90
C ILE A 50 14.18 -0.65 9.63
N GLN A 51 15.13 0.22 9.96
CA GLN A 51 16.33 -0.16 10.70
C GLN A 51 16.39 0.49 12.08
N LYS A 52 17.03 -0.22 13.02
CA LYS A 52 17.27 0.25 14.40
C LYS A 52 16.00 0.65 15.16
N ALA A 53 14.88 0.00 14.85
CA ALA A 53 13.57 0.27 15.47
C ALA A 53 12.96 -0.98 16.13
N LYS A 54 13.75 -2.03 16.40
CA LYS A 54 13.25 -3.30 16.95
C LYS A 54 12.44 -3.08 18.23
N GLY A 55 11.22 -3.63 18.25
CA GLY A 55 10.28 -3.51 19.37
C GLY A 55 9.43 -2.24 19.37
N GLU A 56 9.67 -1.28 18.47
CA GLU A 56 8.80 -0.11 18.30
C GLU A 56 7.50 -0.50 17.57
N LYS A 57 6.44 0.28 17.80
CA LYS A 57 5.10 0.07 17.20
C LYS A 57 5.03 0.74 15.83
N LEU A 58 4.83 -0.07 14.80
CA LEU A 58 4.47 0.37 13.46
C LEU A 58 2.95 0.36 13.33
N HIS A 59 2.36 1.54 13.17
CA HIS A 59 0.95 1.70 12.85
C HIS A 59 0.81 1.76 11.33
N PHE A 60 -0.09 0.96 10.78
CA PHE A 60 -0.44 1.02 9.37
C PHE A 60 -1.92 1.35 9.20
N CYS A 61 -2.24 2.06 8.13
CA CYS A 61 -3.62 2.35 7.76
C CYS A 61 -3.76 2.43 6.24
N ILE A 62 -4.72 1.69 5.69
CA ILE A 62 -5.14 1.71 4.29
C ILE A 62 -6.52 2.35 4.24
N TYR A 63 -6.55 3.58 3.73
CA TYR A 63 -7.79 4.26 3.36
C TYR A 63 -8.15 3.80 1.96
N HIS A 64 -9.25 3.09 1.86
CA HIS A 64 -9.84 2.69 0.59
C HIS A 64 -10.97 3.66 0.20
N PRO A 65 -11.48 3.61 -1.05
CA PRO A 65 -12.69 4.32 -1.46
C PRO A 65 -13.88 3.95 -0.57
N ASP A 66 -14.99 4.67 -0.67
CA ASP A 66 -16.21 4.45 0.13
C ASP A 66 -16.91 3.11 -0.19
N ILE A 67 -16.21 1.99 0.02
CA ILE A 67 -16.64 0.62 -0.29
C ILE A 67 -17.79 0.30 0.67
N PRO A 68 -19.00 0.03 0.15
CA PRO A 68 -20.10 -0.38 1.00
C PRO A 68 -19.90 -1.81 1.47
N ASN A 69 -20.20 -2.07 2.74
CA ASN A 69 -20.34 -3.40 3.29
C ASN A 69 -21.67 -4.04 2.84
N GLU A 70 -21.95 -5.27 3.28
CA GLU A 70 -23.19 -5.99 2.96
C GLU A 70 -24.48 -5.26 3.38
N LYS A 71 -24.38 -4.33 4.34
CA LYS A 71 -25.50 -3.52 4.84
C LYS A 71 -25.63 -2.17 4.12
N GLY A 72 -24.69 -1.84 3.23
CA GLY A 72 -24.63 -0.57 2.51
C GLY A 72 -23.87 0.54 3.24
N ASP A 73 -23.32 0.28 4.43
CA ASP A 73 -22.51 1.26 5.16
C ASP A 73 -21.07 1.26 4.63
N VAL A 74 -20.45 2.44 4.57
CA VAL A 74 -19.04 2.57 4.17
C VAL A 74 -18.14 1.82 5.14
N MET A 75 -17.27 0.97 4.60
CA MET A 75 -16.28 0.24 5.38
C MET A 75 -15.27 1.22 6.01
N PRO A 76 -14.87 1.01 7.28
CA PRO A 76 -13.81 1.80 7.87
C PRO A 76 -12.46 1.46 7.22
N PRO A 77 -11.49 2.39 7.21
CA PRO A 77 -10.13 2.11 6.77
C PRO A 77 -9.54 0.87 7.46
N PHE A 78 -8.72 0.12 6.74
CA PHE A 78 -8.03 -1.02 7.31
C PHE A 78 -6.80 -0.55 8.09
N GLU A 79 -6.88 -0.61 9.42
CA GLU A 79 -5.82 -0.17 10.31
C GLU A 79 -5.33 -1.27 11.26
N GLY A 80 -4.08 -1.18 11.68
CA GLY A 80 -3.51 -2.12 12.63
C GLY A 80 -2.16 -1.68 13.17
N VAL A 81 -1.65 -2.49 14.10
CA VAL A 81 -0.36 -2.26 14.76
C VAL A 81 0.48 -3.52 14.67
N GLU A 82 1.67 -3.38 14.11
CA GLU A 82 2.69 -4.42 14.08
C GLU A 82 3.91 -3.98 14.89
N TYR A 83 4.61 -4.95 15.48
CA TYR A 83 5.86 -4.68 16.18
C TYR A 83 7.03 -4.96 15.24
N VAL A 84 7.98 -4.03 15.19
CA VAL A 84 9.20 -4.21 14.41
C VAL A 84 9.99 -5.41 14.97
N LYS A 85 10.07 -6.48 14.17
CA LYS A 85 10.59 -7.79 14.61
C LYS A 85 12.12 -7.86 14.62
N ASP A 86 12.77 -7.05 13.78
CA ASP A 86 14.24 -7.05 13.61
C ASP A 86 14.83 -5.64 13.53
N ASN A 87 16.16 -5.53 13.67
CA ASN A 87 16.93 -4.31 13.46
C ASN A 87 17.10 -3.93 11.99
N ASP A 88 16.86 -4.86 11.06
CA ASP A 88 16.75 -4.63 9.61
C ASP A 88 15.48 -5.33 9.12
N TRP A 89 14.35 -4.64 9.28
CA TRP A 89 13.03 -5.24 9.09
C TRP A 89 12.35 -4.67 7.86
N HIS A 90 11.90 -5.57 7.00
CA HIS A 90 11.17 -5.24 5.79
C HIS A 90 9.70 -5.46 6.05
N PHE A 91 8.90 -4.44 5.78
CA PHE A 91 7.46 -4.49 5.98
C PHE A 91 6.76 -4.14 4.67
N TYR A 92 5.86 -5.03 4.25
CA TYR A 92 4.97 -4.81 3.13
C TYR A 92 3.62 -4.32 3.64
N LEU A 93 3.15 -3.19 3.11
CA LEU A 93 1.79 -2.70 3.27
C LEU A 93 1.16 -2.67 1.89
N GLY A 94 0.16 -3.51 1.67
CA GLY A 94 -0.55 -3.60 0.41
C GLY A 94 -1.91 -4.22 0.59
N ASP A 95 -2.65 -4.24 -0.52
CA ASP A 95 -3.93 -4.92 -0.62
C ASP A 95 -4.03 -5.56 -2.01
N THR A 96 -4.94 -6.52 -2.14
CA THR A 96 -5.28 -7.17 -3.41
C THR A 96 -6.62 -6.62 -3.88
N LEU A 97 -6.90 -6.56 -5.18
CA LEU A 97 -8.24 -6.21 -5.65
C LEU A 97 -9.17 -7.44 -5.70
N TRP A 98 -10.38 -7.30 -5.15
CA TRP A 98 -11.40 -8.36 -5.10
C TRP A 98 -12.75 -7.90 -5.63
N GLU A 99 -13.59 -8.89 -5.98
CA GLU A 99 -14.96 -8.64 -6.43
C GLU A 99 -15.86 -8.00 -5.35
N PRO A 100 -16.78 -7.11 -5.74
CA PRO A 100 -16.93 -6.51 -7.06
C PRO A 100 -15.88 -5.39 -7.27
N ILE A 101 -15.26 -5.35 -8.45
CA ILE A 101 -14.20 -4.35 -8.75
C ILE A 101 -14.74 -2.92 -8.81
N GLY A 102 -15.99 -2.74 -9.27
CA GLY A 102 -16.56 -1.41 -9.49
C GLY A 102 -16.61 -0.51 -8.26
N ASN A 103 -16.72 -1.08 -7.06
CA ASN A 103 -16.72 -0.30 -5.81
C ASN A 103 -15.31 -0.05 -5.24
N LYS A 104 -14.26 -0.56 -5.89
CA LYS A 104 -12.85 -0.39 -5.51
C LYS A 104 -12.14 0.67 -6.33
N LEU A 105 -12.82 1.28 -7.29
CA LEU A 105 -12.28 2.35 -8.11
C LEU A 105 -12.08 3.62 -7.27
N GLY A 106 -10.99 4.33 -7.54
CA GLY A 106 -10.64 5.58 -6.88
C GLY A 106 -9.33 5.50 -6.09
N PRO A 107 -9.11 6.49 -5.20
CA PRO A 107 -7.86 6.61 -4.46
C PRO A 107 -7.79 5.65 -3.27
N TRP A 108 -6.67 4.95 -3.16
CA TRP A 108 -6.28 4.12 -2.04
C TRP A 108 -5.05 4.72 -1.38
N ARG A 109 -5.20 5.29 -0.19
CA ARG A 109 -4.09 5.92 0.53
C ARG A 109 -3.56 4.97 1.60
N MET A 110 -2.29 4.63 1.50
CA MET A 110 -1.57 3.78 2.44
C MET A 110 -0.60 4.62 3.26
N THR A 111 -0.71 4.52 4.58
CA THR A 111 0.11 5.28 5.52
C THR A 111 0.77 4.35 6.52
N LEU A 112 2.03 4.67 6.83
CA LEU A 112 2.81 4.03 7.88
C LEU A 112 3.27 5.08 8.87
N THR A 113 3.03 4.83 10.15
CA THR A 113 3.40 5.70 11.25
C THR A 113 4.26 4.94 12.26
N LEU A 114 5.45 5.46 12.56
CA LEU A 114 6.37 4.91 13.54
C LEU A 114 6.71 6.02 14.54
N ASN A 115 6.59 5.75 15.84
CA ASN A 115 6.81 6.74 16.90
C ASN A 115 6.00 8.04 16.69
N ASN A 116 4.73 7.90 16.31
CA ASN A 116 3.80 9.01 16.01
C ASN A 116 4.25 9.92 14.86
N LYS A 117 5.16 9.46 13.99
CA LYS A 117 5.57 10.16 12.77
C LYS A 117 5.23 9.35 11.54
N ILE A 118 4.63 9.99 10.54
CA ILE A 118 4.41 9.37 9.24
C ILE A 118 5.78 9.12 8.60
N ILE A 119 6.05 7.86 8.29
CA ILE A 119 7.30 7.40 7.67
C ILE A 119 7.10 6.98 6.21
N ALA A 120 5.87 6.67 5.81
CA ALA A 120 5.48 6.49 4.41
C ALA A 120 4.02 6.92 4.22
N ASP A 121 3.74 7.56 3.10
CA ASP A 121 2.41 7.99 2.66
C ASP A 121 2.37 7.90 1.14
N LYS A 122 1.53 7.01 0.61
CA LYS A 122 1.33 6.83 -0.83
C LYS A 122 -0.14 6.65 -1.15
N THR A 123 -0.56 7.27 -2.24
CA THR A 123 -1.90 7.12 -2.78
C THR A 123 -1.82 6.42 -4.13
N PHE A 124 -2.57 5.32 -4.27
CA PHE A 124 -2.72 4.55 -5.50
C PHE A 124 -4.09 4.84 -6.10
N ASN A 125 -4.15 5.14 -7.39
CA ASN A 125 -5.40 5.39 -8.10
C ASN A 125 -5.79 4.11 -8.83
N VAL A 126 -6.83 3.45 -8.33
CA VAL A 126 -7.40 2.26 -8.96
C VAL A 126 -8.41 2.71 -10.00
N ALA A 127 -8.18 2.36 -11.26
CA ALA A 127 -9.03 2.76 -12.38
C ALA A 127 -9.12 1.64 -13.42
N LEU A 128 -10.20 1.63 -14.19
CA LEU A 128 -10.34 0.73 -15.33
C LEU A 128 -9.27 1.04 -16.40
N GLU A 129 -8.81 0.03 -17.13
CA GLU A 129 -7.77 0.18 -18.16
C GLU A 129 -8.11 1.27 -19.20
N ALA A 130 -9.38 1.35 -19.63
CA ALA A 130 -9.86 2.38 -20.53
C ALA A 130 -9.65 3.80 -19.95
N GLN A 131 -9.91 4.00 -18.67
CA GLN A 131 -9.75 5.28 -17.98
C GLN A 131 -8.27 5.65 -17.81
N GLN A 132 -7.40 4.66 -17.56
CA GLN A 132 -5.95 4.91 -17.51
C GLN A 132 -5.40 5.35 -18.85
N THR A 133 -5.86 4.73 -19.95
CA THR A 133 -5.43 5.07 -21.31
C THR A 133 -5.78 6.52 -21.65
N GLU A 134 -6.97 6.99 -21.25
CA GLU A 134 -7.35 8.40 -21.41
C GLU A 134 -6.49 9.34 -20.55
N VAL A 135 -6.30 9.04 -19.26
CA VAL A 135 -5.43 9.84 -18.38
C VAL A 135 -4.01 9.92 -18.91
N ASP A 136 -3.43 8.81 -19.37
CA ASP A 136 -2.09 8.76 -19.95
C ASP A 136 -2.02 9.51 -21.28
N PHE A 137 -3.08 9.47 -22.08
CA PHE A 137 -3.17 10.24 -23.32
C PHE A 137 -3.09 11.75 -23.03
N TRP A 138 -3.79 12.24 -22.01
CA TRP A 138 -3.75 13.65 -21.62
C TRP A 138 -2.43 14.03 -20.94
N LYS A 139 -1.89 13.21 -20.02
CA LYS A 139 -0.59 13.43 -19.36
C LYS A 139 0.56 13.55 -20.37
N LYS A 140 0.60 12.69 -21.40
CA LYS A 140 1.65 12.72 -22.45
C LYS A 140 1.64 14.00 -23.28
N ARG A 141 0.55 14.77 -23.27
CA ARG A 141 0.43 16.04 -24.00
C ARG A 141 0.70 17.28 -23.15
N GLY A 142 1.12 17.12 -21.89
CA GLY A 142 1.68 18.20 -21.08
C GLY A 142 0.67 19.24 -20.59
N TYR A 143 -0.58 18.83 -20.35
CA TYR A 143 -1.60 19.63 -19.66
C TYR A 143 -1.80 19.15 -18.22
#